data_AF-A0A0J9W675-F1
#
_entry.id   AF-A0A0J9W675-F1
#
_cell.length_a   1.000
_cell.length_b   1.000
_cell.length_c   1.000
_cell.angle_alpha   90.00
_cell.angle_beta   90.00
_cell.angle_gamma   90.00
#
_symmetry.space_group_name_H-M   'P 1'
#
loop_
_entity.id
_entity.type
_entity.pdbx_description
1 polymer ?
#
loop_
_entity_poly.entity_id
_entity_poly.type
_entity_poly.pdbx_seq_one_letter_code
_entity_poly.pdbx_strand_id
1 'polypeptide(L)'
;EFDRVNKEYLDYIKGIKDPILRHISLYFVQYYIDGYYYYRYSQNSQKDGACDYLKRWLQERKDLFTYGEKCPTKMTLWKDKVEPLWEK
;
A
#
# COMPACT_ATOMS: atom_id res chain seq x y z
N GLU A 1 16.14 -2.35 3.29
CA GLU A 1 15.80 -3.78 3.48
C GLU A 1 14.40 -3.81 4.12
N PHE A 2 13.55 -4.81 3.82
CA PHE A 2 12.11 -4.80 4.20
C PHE A 2 11.88 -5.36 5.61
N ASP A 3 12.74 -4.97 6.55
CA ASP A 3 12.98 -5.72 7.79
C ASP A 3 11.84 -5.64 8.80
N ARG A 4 10.95 -4.66 8.61
CA ARG A 4 9.80 -4.42 9.51
C ARG A 4 8.51 -5.05 9.00
N VAL A 5 8.48 -5.59 7.78
CA VAL A 5 7.27 -6.20 7.21
C VAL A 5 7.07 -7.59 7.80
N ASN A 6 5.93 -7.81 8.45
CA ASN A 6 5.57 -9.10 9.01
C ASN A 6 5.44 -10.17 7.88
N LYS A 7 5.82 -11.40 8.20
CA LYS A 7 5.70 -12.59 7.35
C LYS A 7 4.29 -12.76 6.77
N GLU A 8 3.24 -12.45 7.52
CA GLU A 8 1.86 -12.57 7.03
C GLU A 8 1.61 -11.68 5.79
N TYR A 9 2.03 -10.40 5.83
CA TYR A 9 1.94 -9.52 4.67
C TYR A 9 2.80 -10.03 3.53
N LEU A 10 4.04 -10.49 3.82
CA LEU A 10 4.93 -11.02 2.79
C LEU A 10 4.33 -12.24 2.09
N ASP A 11 3.72 -13.16 2.83
CA ASP A 11 3.11 -14.36 2.28
C ASP A 11 1.86 -14.04 1.45
N TYR A 12 1.05 -13.06 1.86
CA TYR A 12 -0.04 -12.53 1.04
C TYR A 12 0.48 -11.90 -0.26
N ILE A 13 1.50 -11.02 -0.17
CA ILE A 13 2.08 -10.28 -1.29
C ILE A 13 2.73 -11.24 -2.31
N LYS A 14 3.40 -12.31 -1.84
CA LYS A 14 3.95 -13.36 -2.71
C LYS A 14 2.88 -14.02 -3.58
N GLY A 15 1.64 -14.11 -3.10
CA GLY A 15 0.50 -14.64 -3.84
C GLY A 15 -0.01 -13.74 -4.98
N ILE A 16 0.42 -12.49 -5.05
CA ILE A 16 0.01 -11.55 -6.10
C ILE A 16 0.78 -11.83 -7.39
N LYS A 17 0.06 -12.31 -8.41
CA LYS A 17 0.64 -12.71 -9.71
C LYS A 17 1.14 -11.51 -10.53
N ASP A 18 0.39 -10.41 -10.53
CA ASP A 18 0.76 -9.20 -11.28
C ASP A 18 2.01 -8.57 -10.64
N PRO A 19 3.14 -8.45 -11.36
CA PRO A 19 4.39 -7.96 -10.79
C PRO A 19 4.33 -6.49 -10.38
N ILE A 20 3.57 -5.66 -11.10
CA ILE A 20 3.40 -4.25 -10.78
C ILE A 20 2.60 -4.13 -9.49
N LEU A 21 1.49 -4.86 -9.39
CA LEU A 21 0.64 -4.81 -8.21
C LEU A 21 1.36 -5.37 -6.97
N ARG A 22 2.11 -6.46 -7.12
CA ARG A 22 2.94 -7.03 -6.06
C ARG A 22 3.97 -6.02 -5.55
N HIS A 23 4.60 -5.26 -6.44
CA HIS A 23 5.53 -4.21 -6.07
C HIS A 23 4.82 -3.08 -5.31
N ILE A 24 3.68 -2.61 -5.82
CA ILE A 24 2.88 -1.57 -5.15
C ILE A 24 2.49 -2.02 -3.74
N SER A 25 1.98 -3.25 -3.59
CA SER A 25 1.58 -3.82 -2.30
C SER A 25 2.75 -3.91 -1.30
N LEU A 26 3.94 -4.31 -1.75
CA LEU A 26 5.13 -4.37 -0.89
C LEU A 26 5.53 -3.00 -0.34
N TYR A 27 5.58 -1.98 -1.20
CA TYR A 27 5.92 -0.63 -0.78
C TYR A 27 4.83 0.01 0.07
N PHE A 28 3.56 -0.27 -0.23
CA PHE A 28 2.44 0.20 0.56
C PHE A 28 2.55 -0.26 2.01
N VAL A 29 2.74 -1.57 2.22
CA VAL A 29 2.89 -2.14 3.58
C VAL A 29 4.14 -1.60 4.27
N GLN A 30 5.27 -1.51 3.55
CA GLN A 30 6.51 -0.96 4.11
C GLN A 30 6.31 0.49 4.60
N TYR A 31 5.72 1.35 3.77
CA TYR A 31 5.50 2.76 4.11
C TYR A 31 4.50 2.93 5.24
N TYR A 32 3.47 2.09 5.31
CA TYR A 32 2.55 2.10 6.45
C TYR A 32 3.27 1.75 7.76
N ILE A 33 4.05 0.67 7.78
CA ILE A 33 4.78 0.20 8.96
C ILE A 33 5.85 1.22 9.38
N ASP A 34 6.59 1.77 8.41
CA ASP A 34 7.58 2.82 8.69
C ASP A 34 6.92 4.10 9.20
N GLY A 35 5.83 4.52 8.59
CA GLY A 35 5.04 5.66 9.03
C GLY A 35 4.61 5.49 10.49
N TYR A 36 4.06 4.34 10.84
CA TYR A 36 3.74 4.04 12.24
C TYR A 36 4.98 4.08 13.14
N TYR A 37 6.07 3.41 12.75
CA TYR A 37 7.29 3.33 13.56
C TYR A 37 7.89 4.71 13.85
N TYR A 38 7.99 5.57 12.84
CA TYR A 38 8.60 6.89 12.96
C TYR A 38 7.69 7.92 13.63
N TYR A 39 6.38 7.84 13.41
CA TYR A 39 5.44 8.88 13.85
C TYR A 39 4.55 8.49 15.04
N ARG A 40 4.61 7.26 15.58
CA ARG A 40 3.74 6.82 16.70
C ARG A 40 3.78 7.71 17.94
N TYR A 41 4.93 8.33 18.23
CA TYR A 41 5.11 9.24 19.37
C TYR A 41 5.10 10.73 18.97
N SER A 42 4.86 11.03 17.71
CA SER A 42 4.78 12.38 17.17
C SER A 42 3.44 13.08 17.49
N GLN A 43 3.39 14.39 17.25
CA GLN A 43 2.15 15.15 17.33
C GLN A 43 1.15 14.70 16.25
N ASN A 44 -0.14 14.92 16.48
CA ASN A 44 -1.19 14.51 15.55
C ASN A 44 -0.98 15.10 14.15
N SER A 45 -0.57 16.35 14.03
CA SER A 45 -0.27 16.99 12.74
C SER A 45 0.78 16.24 11.92
N GLN A 46 1.78 15.63 12.56
CA GLN A 46 2.84 14.86 11.90
C GLN A 46 2.34 13.47 11.49
N LYS A 47 1.53 12.84 12.35
CA LYS A 47 0.87 11.55 12.05
C LYS A 47 -0.08 11.70 10.87
N ASP A 48 -0.91 12.73 10.88
CA ASP A 48 -1.85 13.05 9.83
C ASP A 48 -1.11 13.34 8.52
N GLY A 49 -0.02 14.12 8.57
CA GLY A 49 0.84 14.37 7.42
C GLY A 49 1.43 13.10 6.80
N ALA A 50 1.90 12.15 7.63
CA ALA A 50 2.41 10.87 7.15
C ALA A 50 1.31 10.01 6.51
N CYS A 51 0.12 9.96 7.12
CA CYS A 51 -1.05 9.28 6.57
C CYS A 51 -1.50 9.88 5.25
N ASP A 52 -1.56 11.20 5.15
CA ASP A 52 -2.00 11.91 3.94
C ASP A 52 -1.01 11.75 2.79
N TYR A 53 0.29 11.75 3.09
CA TYR A 53 1.31 11.39 2.12
C TYR A 53 1.08 9.98 1.55
N LEU A 54 0.87 8.99 2.43
CA LEU A 54 0.67 7.60 2.00
C LEU A 54 -0.61 7.44 1.18
N LYS A 55 -1.71 8.09 1.57
CA LYS A 55 -2.97 8.12 0.80
C LYS A 55 -2.76 8.68 -0.60
N ARG A 56 -2.05 9.82 -0.72
CA ARG A 56 -1.75 10.43 -2.02
C ARG A 56 -0.88 9.54 -2.88
N TRP A 57 0.19 9.00 -2.31
CA TRP A 57 1.08 8.07 -3.01
C TRP A 57 0.28 6.86 -3.53
N LEU A 58 -0.61 6.29 -2.71
CA LEU A 58 -1.38 5.13 -3.12
C LEU A 58 -2.39 5.47 -4.23
N GLN A 59 -3.03 6.63 -4.15
CA GLN A 59 -3.92 7.13 -5.21
C GLN A 59 -3.18 7.28 -6.54
N GLU A 60 -1.98 7.86 -6.54
CA GLU A 60 -1.15 7.98 -7.75
C GLU A 60 -0.81 6.60 -8.34
N ARG A 61 -0.47 5.61 -7.48
CA ARG A 61 -0.22 4.23 -7.94
C ARG A 61 -1.47 3.57 -8.51
N LYS A 62 -2.63 3.80 -7.91
CA LYS A 62 -3.91 3.31 -8.40
C LYS A 62 -4.22 3.88 -9.78
N ASP A 63 -4.07 5.20 -9.95
CA ASP A 63 -4.36 5.88 -11.21
C ASP A 63 -3.45 5.37 -12.33
N LEU A 64 -2.15 5.22 -12.06
CA LEU A 64 -1.20 4.65 -13.03
C LEU A 64 -1.53 3.19 -13.38
N PHE A 65 -1.85 2.37 -12.38
CA PHE A 65 -2.12 0.94 -12.60
C PHE A 65 -3.44 0.67 -13.34
N THR A 66 -4.45 1.51 -13.09
CA THR A 66 -5.81 1.33 -13.61
C THR A 66 -6.10 2.19 -14.84
N TYR A 67 -5.11 2.93 -15.33
CA TYR A 67 -5.27 3.93 -16.40
C TYR A 67 -6.36 4.95 -16.05
N GLY A 68 -6.25 5.54 -14.85
CA GLY A 68 -7.23 6.47 -14.29
C GLY A 68 -8.61 5.83 -14.17
N GLU A 69 -8.66 4.62 -13.63
CA GLU A 69 -9.88 3.81 -13.44
C GLU A 69 -10.59 3.38 -14.74
N LYS A 70 -10.04 3.70 -15.92
CA LYS A 70 -10.62 3.36 -17.23
C LYS A 70 -10.42 1.90 -17.62
N CYS A 71 -9.60 1.13 -16.90
CA CYS A 71 -9.39 -0.29 -17.13
C CYS A 71 -10.11 -1.13 -16.06
N PRO A 72 -11.30 -1.67 -16.34
CA PRO A 72 -12.09 -2.40 -15.34
C PRO A 72 -11.36 -3.62 -14.77
N THR A 73 -10.66 -4.39 -15.61
CA THR A 73 -9.91 -5.58 -15.17
C THR A 73 -8.82 -5.22 -14.15
N LYS A 74 -8.12 -4.10 -14.37
CA LYS A 74 -7.09 -3.61 -13.44
C LYS A 74 -7.72 -3.04 -12.18
N MET A 75 -8.88 -2.40 -12.29
CA MET A 75 -9.63 -1.92 -11.13
C MET A 75 -10.11 -3.08 -10.25
N THR A 76 -10.64 -4.16 -10.83
CA THR A 76 -10.98 -5.39 -10.08
C THR A 76 -9.76 -5.97 -9.39
N LEU A 77 -8.63 -6.07 -10.10
CA LEU A 77 -7.41 -6.62 -9.49
C LEU A 77 -6.89 -5.76 -8.33
N TRP A 78 -6.99 -4.44 -8.45
CA TRP A 78 -6.67 -3.51 -7.37
C TRP A 78 -7.54 -3.76 -6.14
N LYS A 79 -8.87 -3.82 -6.33
CA LYS A 79 -9.82 -4.10 -5.25
C LYS A 79 -9.55 -5.45 -4.59
N ASP A 80 -9.30 -6.49 -5.38
CA ASP A 80 -9.11 -7.84 -4.84
C ASP A 80 -7.78 -8.05 -4.10
N LYS A 81 -6.76 -7.23 -4.39
CA LYS A 81 -5.38 -7.45 -3.91
C LYS A 81 -4.80 -6.35 -3.05
N VAL A 82 -5.24 -5.11 -3.22
CA VAL A 82 -4.70 -3.97 -2.45
C VAL A 82 -5.65 -3.58 -1.33
N GLU A 83 -6.95 -3.57 -1.56
CA GLU A 83 -7.91 -3.17 -0.51
C GLU A 83 -7.89 -4.09 0.72
N PRO A 84 -7.75 -5.43 0.59
CA PRO A 84 -7.64 -6.32 1.75
C PRO A 84 -6.40 -6.08 2.62
N LEU A 85 -5.39 -5.35 2.12
CA LEU A 85 -4.23 -4.98 2.94
C LEU A 85 -4.57 -3.94 4.01
N TRP A 86 -5.69 -3.23 3.90
CA TRP A 86 -6.18 -2.31 4.92
C TRP A 86 -6.81 -3.02 6.12
N GLU A 87 -7.40 -4.19 5.89
CA GLU A 87 -8.16 -4.95 6.89
C GLU A 87 -7.30 -5.99 7.62
N LYS A 88 -6.06 -6.17 7.17
CA LYS A 88 -5.08 -7.10 7.74
C LYS A 88 -4.21 -6.48 8.82
#